data_AF-A0A3N5UCQ0-F1
#
_entry.id   AF-A0A3N5UCQ0-F1
#
_cell.length_a   1.000
_cell.length_b   1.000
_cell.length_c   1.000
_cell.angle_alpha   90.00
_cell.angle_beta   90.00
_cell.angle_gamma   90.00
#
_symmetry.space_group_name_H-M   'P 1'
#
loop_
_entity.id
_entity.type
_entity.pdbx_description
1 polymer ?
#
loop_
_entity_poly.entity_id
_entity_poly.type
_entity_poly.pdbx_seq_one_letter_code
_entity_poly.pdbx_strand_id
1 'polypeptide(L)'
;MTPITAGIVGSFILLVLLFLGMPIAFVMMFVGFLGISYLASVHAALPVVAKTVYETAAYYPYTIIPLFILMGAFAGGAGITAKLYGSFDKWF
;
A
#
# COMPACT_ATOMS: atom_id res chain seq x y z
N MET A 1 9.17 29.57 -8.84
CA MET A 1 9.54 29.74 -7.42
C MET A 1 10.88 29.08 -7.15
N THR A 2 11.58 29.44 -6.08
CA THR A 2 12.76 28.63 -5.70
C THR A 2 12.30 27.21 -5.34
N PRO A 3 13.07 26.16 -5.68
CA PRO A 3 12.69 24.77 -5.38
C PRO A 3 12.41 24.53 -3.90
N ILE A 4 13.11 25.27 -3.04
CA ILE A 4 12.99 25.19 -1.58
C ILE A 4 11.62 25.72 -1.12
N THR A 5 11.17 26.87 -1.65
CA THR A 5 9.85 27.42 -1.32
C THR A 5 8.73 26.48 -1.76
N ALA A 6 8.86 25.86 -2.94
CA ALA A 6 7.88 24.88 -3.44
C ALA A 6 7.81 23.64 -2.53
N GLY A 7 8.96 23.16 -2.03
CA GLY A 7 9.02 22.06 -1.07
C GLY A 7 8.34 22.39 0.25
N ILE A 8 8.61 23.57 0.83
CA ILE A 8 7.99 24.01 2.09
C ILE A 8 6.46 24.10 1.96
N VAL A 9 5.97 24.70 0.87
CA VAL A 9 4.54 24.81 0.59
C VAL A 9 3.90 23.42 0.41
N GLY A 10 4.57 22.53 -0.33
CA GLY A 10 4.10 21.14 -0.52
C GLY A 10 4.00 20.36 0.80
N SER A 11 4.99 20.46 1.68
CA SER A 11 4.96 19.83 3.01
C SER A 11 3.84 20.38 3.89
N PHE A 12 3.58 21.69 3.83
CA PHE A 12 2.50 22.29 4.60
C PHE A 12 1.12 21.84 4.09
N ILE A 13 0.92 21.80 2.77
CA ILE A 13 -0.29 21.27 2.14
C ILE A 13 -0.52 19.81 2.53
N LEU A 14 0.54 18.99 2.53
CA LEU A 14 0.46 17.58 2.95
C LEU A 14 -0.04 17.46 4.39
N LEU A 15 0.52 18.23 5.32
CA LEU A 15 0.09 18.22 6.71
C LEU A 15 -1.38 18.63 6.86
N VAL A 16 -1.80 19.71 6.19
CA VAL A 16 -3.19 20.18 6.23
C VAL A 16 -4.16 19.10 5.72
N LEU A 17 -3.84 18.45 4.60
CA LEU A 17 -4.68 17.38 4.04
C LEU A 17 -4.74 16.15 4.96
N LEU A 18 -3.64 15.81 5.64
CA LEU A 18 -3.60 14.75 6.62
C LEU A 18 -4.53 15.05 7.81
N PHE A 19 -4.49 16.29 8.32
CA PHE A 19 -5.36 16.71 9.43
C PHE A 19 -6.84 16.75 9.05
N LEU A 20 -7.16 16.94 7.77
CA LEU A 20 -8.52 16.82 7.24
C LEU A 20 -9.04 15.38 7.19
N GLY A 21 -8.23 14.38 7.57
CA GLY A 21 -8.62 12.97 7.60
C GLY A 21 -8.53 12.27 6.25
N MET A 22 -7.86 12.86 5.26
CA MET A 22 -7.68 12.24 3.96
C MET A 22 -6.69 11.06 4.06
N PRO A 23 -6.96 9.90 3.44
CA PRO A 23 -6.07 8.74 3.55
C PRO A 23 -4.68 9.06 3.01
N ILE A 24 -3.65 8.65 3.76
CA ILE A 24 -2.23 8.98 3.52
C ILE A 24 -1.81 8.70 2.07
N ALA A 25 -2.26 7.58 1.50
CA ALA A 25 -1.94 7.20 0.13
C ALA A 25 -2.36 8.25 -0.90
N PHE A 26 -3.58 8.80 -0.77
CA PHE A 26 -4.07 9.83 -1.69
C PHE A 26 -3.35 11.15 -1.47
N VAL A 27 -3.03 11.50 -0.22
CA VAL A 27 -2.32 12.76 0.09
C VAL A 27 -0.91 12.71 -0.51
N MET A 28 -0.20 11.61 -0.29
CA MET A 28 1.15 11.38 -0.83
C MET A 28 1.15 11.40 -2.36
N MET A 29 0.17 10.74 -2.99
CA MET A 29 0.02 10.75 -4.44
C MET A 29 -0.24 12.15 -4.98
N PHE A 30 -1.18 12.89 -4.38
CA PHE A 30 -1.60 14.20 -4.87
C PHE A 30 -0.51 15.26 -4.68
N VAL A 31 0.07 15.36 -3.49
CA VAL A 31 1.13 16.34 -3.20
C VAL A 31 2.40 15.99 -3.98
N GLY A 32 2.76 14.71 -4.08
CA GLY A 32 3.88 14.25 -4.90
C GLY A 32 3.69 14.57 -6.38
N PHE A 33 2.50 14.31 -6.93
CA PHE A 33 2.16 14.63 -8.32
C PHE A 33 2.22 16.13 -8.60
N LEU A 34 1.63 16.97 -7.74
CA LEU A 34 1.67 18.43 -7.89
C LEU A 34 3.10 18.97 -7.77
N GLY A 35 3.89 18.44 -6.82
CA GLY A 35 5.28 18.81 -6.64
C GLY A 35 6.14 18.52 -7.88
N ILE A 36 6.06 17.29 -8.40
CA ILE A 36 6.82 16.88 -9.60
C ILE A 36 6.34 17.64 -10.84
N SER A 37 5.02 17.86 -10.97
CA SER A 37 4.44 18.62 -12.07
C SER A 37 4.93 20.07 -12.08
N TYR A 38 5.07 20.68 -10.90
CA TYR A 38 5.52 22.07 -10.74
C TYR A 38 7.05 22.23 -10.91
N LEU A 39 7.83 21.27 -10.44
CA LEU A 39 9.30 21.33 -10.46
C LEU A 39 9.91 20.86 -11.79
N ALA A 40 9.32 19.86 -12.43
CA ALA A 40 9.85 19.27 -13.66
C ALA A 40 8.90 19.52 -14.85
N SER A 41 7.82 18.75 -14.94
CA SER A 41 6.72 18.93 -15.90
C SER A 41 5.64 17.89 -15.65
N VAL A 42 4.43 18.14 -16.15
CA VAL A 42 3.33 17.16 -16.12
C VAL A 42 3.72 15.86 -16.85
N HIS A 43 4.48 15.94 -17.94
CA HIS A 43 4.97 14.78 -18.69
C HIS A 43 5.94 13.90 -17.89
N ALA A 44 6.70 14.49 -16.96
CA ALA A 44 7.55 13.75 -16.03
C ALA A 44 6.76 13.18 -14.84
N ALA A 45 5.69 13.84 -14.41
CA ALA A 45 4.91 13.43 -13.24
C ALA A 45 4.02 12.20 -13.50
N LEU A 46 3.36 12.11 -14.66
CA LEU A 46 2.50 10.97 -15.01
C LEU A 46 3.20 9.60 -14.92
N PRO A 47 4.36 9.36 -15.56
CA PRO A 47 5.01 8.07 -15.51
C PRO A 47 5.49 7.70 -14.10
N VAL A 48 5.85 8.70 -13.27
CA VAL A 48 6.23 8.46 -11.88
C VAL A 48 5.04 7.96 -11.07
N VAL A 49 3.88 8.61 -11.19
CA VAL A 49 2.65 8.15 -10.51
C VAL A 49 2.25 6.76 -10.97
N ALA A 50 2.26 6.50 -12.28
CA ALA A 50 1.92 5.19 -12.83
C ALA A 50 2.85 4.09 -12.29
N LYS A 51 4.16 4.35 -12.26
CA LYS A 51 5.16 3.44 -11.70
C LYS A 51 4.91 3.18 -10.22
N THR A 52 4.71 4.22 -9.41
CA THR A 52 4.49 4.07 -7.96
C THR A 52 3.22 3.28 -7.65
N VAL A 53 2.13 3.50 -8.39
CA VAL A 53 0.89 2.72 -8.24
C VAL A 53 1.14 1.26 -8.57
N TYR A 54 1.82 0.98 -9.68
CA TYR A 54 2.13 -0.38 -10.07
C TYR A 54 3.03 -1.09 -9.05
N GLU A 55 4.10 -0.46 -8.59
CA GLU A 55 5.02 -1.03 -7.60
C GLU A 55 4.33 -1.33 -6.26
N THR A 56 3.39 -0.47 -5.86
CA THR A 56 2.61 -0.66 -4.63
C THR A 56 1.60 -1.79 -4.78
N ALA A 57 0.92 -1.89 -5.92
CA ALA A 57 -0.05 -2.95 -6.19
C ALA A 57 0.63 -4.31 -6.41
N ALA A 58 1.77 -4.33 -7.09
CA ALA A 58 2.60 -5.51 -7.34
C ALA A 58 3.57 -5.82 -6.18
N TYR A 59 3.28 -5.33 -4.98
CA TYR A 59 4.13 -5.53 -3.83
C TYR A 59 4.11 -7.01 -3.40
N TYR A 60 5.24 -7.69 -3.57
CA TYR A 60 5.36 -9.15 -3.38
C TYR A 60 4.80 -9.64 -2.03
N PRO A 61 5.04 -8.98 -0.88
CA PRO A 61 4.45 -9.42 0.39
C PRO A 61 2.92 -9.42 0.44
N TYR A 62 2.23 -8.63 -0.39
CA TYR A 62 0.76 -8.70 -0.46
C TYR A 62 0.25 -10.01 -1.06
N THR A 63 1.08 -10.74 -1.80
CA THR A 63 0.74 -12.09 -2.31
C THR A 63 0.65 -13.14 -1.20
N ILE A 64 1.31 -12.91 -0.06
CA ILE A 64 1.32 -13.85 1.07
C ILE A 64 -0.09 -13.93 1.70
N ILE A 65 -0.83 -12.83 1.74
CA ILE A 65 -2.17 -12.75 2.33
C ILE A 65 -3.16 -13.74 1.67
N PRO A 66 -3.41 -13.67 0.34
CA PRO A 66 -4.33 -14.60 -0.31
C PRO A 66 -3.81 -16.04 -0.31
N LEU A 67 -2.49 -16.26 -0.42
CA LEU A 67 -1.91 -17.61 -0.35
C LEU A 67 -2.11 -18.25 1.02
N PHE A 68 -1.97 -17.48 2.11
CA PHE A 68 -2.22 -17.97 3.45
C PHE A 68 -3.70 -18.29 3.68
N ILE A 69 -4.60 -17.44 3.17
CA ILE A 69 -6.05 -17.71 3.20
C ILE A 69 -6.37 -18.98 2.41
N LEU A 70 -5.79 -19.16 1.22
CA LEU A 70 -5.98 -20.35 0.39
C LEU A 70 -5.47 -21.62 1.08
N MET A 71 -4.28 -21.56 1.68
CA MET A 71 -3.72 -22.66 2.47
C MET A 71 -4.66 -23.04 3.63
N GLY A 72 -5.17 -22.05 4.36
CA GLY A 72 -6.14 -22.28 5.44
C GLY A 72 -7.43 -22.94 4.94
N ALA A 73 -7.95 -22.49 3.79
CA ALA A 73 -9.13 -23.08 3.16
C ALA A 73 -8.90 -24.54 2.74
N PHE A 74 -7.74 -24.86 2.16
CA PHE A 74 -7.38 -26.24 1.81
C PHE A 74 -7.19 -27.12 3.04
N ALA A 75 -6.50 -26.64 4.08
CA ALA A 75 -6.30 -27.40 5.31
C ALA A 75 -7.63 -27.71 6.03
N GLY A 76 -8.55 -26.75 6.04
CA GLY A 76 -9.92 -26.93 6.55
C GLY A 76 -10.75 -27.88 5.70
N GLY A 77 -10.79 -27.69 4.38
CA GLY A 77 -11.56 -28.50 3.45
C GLY A 77 -11.07 -29.96 3.33
N ALA A 78 -9.76 -30.19 3.44
CA ALA A 78 -9.18 -31.54 3.45
C ALA A 78 -9.33 -32.27 4.81
N GLY A 79 -9.92 -31.62 5.82
CA GLY A 79 -10.09 -32.17 7.16
C GLY A 79 -8.77 -32.38 7.91
N ILE A 80 -7.67 -31.77 7.46
CA ILE A 80 -6.36 -31.86 8.10
C ILE A 80 -6.43 -31.24 9.50
N THR A 81 -7.10 -30.09 9.62
CA THR A 81 -7.30 -29.42 10.91
C THR A 81 -8.08 -30.29 11.89
N ALA A 82 -9.14 -30.97 11.43
CA ALA A 82 -9.94 -31.86 12.28
C ALA A 82 -9.16 -33.12 12.70
N LYS A 83 -8.40 -33.73 11.79
CA LYS A 83 -7.54 -34.88 12.10
C LYS A 83 -6.44 -34.54 13.08
N LEU A 84 -5.79 -33.38 12.91
CA LEU A 84 -4.78 -32.90 13.86
C LEU A 84 -5.39 -32.68 15.25
N TYR A 85 -6.53 -32.00 15.33
CA TYR A 85 -7.21 -31.77 16.60
C TYR A 85 -7.56 -33.08 17.31
N GLY A 86 -8.13 -34.06 16.58
CA GLY A 86 -8.44 -35.38 17.13
C GLY A 86 -7.22 -36.20 17.54
N SER A 87 -6.06 -36.02 16.88
CA SER A 87 -4.81 -36.66 17.30
C SER A 87 -4.25 -36.05 18.60
N PHE A 88 -4.34 -34.73 18.76
CA PHE A 88 -3.91 -34.06 20.00
C PHE A 88 -4.83 -34.36 21.17
N ASP A 89 -6.15 -34.40 20.94
CA ASP A 89 -7.17 -34.73 21.94
C ASP A 89 -7.01 -36.15 22.50
N LYS A 90 -6.50 -37.10 21.70
CA LYS A 90 -6.22 -38.47 22.14
C LYS A 90 -4.84 -38.65 22.78
N TRP A 91 -3.93 -37.69 22.59
CA TRP A 91 -2.58 -37.76 23.14
C TRP A 91 -2.56 -37.25 24.59
N PHE A 92 -3.30 -36.18 24.87
CA PHE A 92 -3.51 -35.67 26.22
C PHE A 92 -4.60 -36.45 26.96
#